data_AF-A0A7G6SAQ8-F1
#
_entry.id   AF-A0A7G6SAQ8-F1
#
_cell.length_a   1.000
_cell.length_b   1.000
_cell.length_c   1.000
_cell.angle_alpha   90.00
_cell.angle_beta   90.00
_cell.angle_gamma   90.00
#
_symmetry.space_group_name_H-M   'P 1'
#
loop_
_entity.id
_entity.type
_entity.pdbx_description
1 polymer ?
#
loop_
_entity_poly.entity_id
_entity_poly.type
_entity_poly.pdbx_seq_one_letter_code
_entity_poly.pdbx_strand_id
1 'polypeptide(L)'
;MNNPRHNIREIRSPRGPELNTKSWMTEAPLRMLMNNLDPDVAENPNELVVYGGIGRATRTWDDFDKIVATLKTLNEDETLLVQSGKPVGVFRTHADAPRVLIANSNLVPHWATWDHFNELDKKGLAMYGQMTAGSWIYIGTQGIVQGTYETFVEAGRQHYGGNLKGKWILTGGLGGMGGAQPLAAVMAGACCLAIECNPDSIDFRLRTRYVDAKAETLDEALEMIDRWTKAGEAKSVGLLGNAAEILPEMVRRGIRPDIVTDQTSAHDPINGYLPKGWTMAEWKAKRESDPKAVEKAARASMREHVEAMIAFWEAGIPTLDYGNNIRQVAKDEGLENAFAFPGFVPAYIRPLFCRGIGPFRWAALSGDPEDIYKTDAKVKELTPGNTHLHHWLDMARDRIAFQGLPARICWVGLGDRHRLGLAFNEMVRNGELKAPVVIGRDHLDSGSVASPNRETESMKDGSDAVSDWPLLNALLNTASGATWVSLHHGGGVGMGFSQHAGMVICADGTDDAKRRIERVLWNDPATGVMRHADAGYEIAIDCAREKGLNLPGILG
;
A
#
# COMPACT_ATOMS: atom_id res chain seq x y z
N MET A 1 -5.34 -5.91 34.14
CA MET A 1 -4.07 -5.48 33.51
C MET A 1 -4.45 -4.74 32.24
N ASN A 2 -4.14 -3.45 32.12
CA ASN A 2 -4.50 -2.67 30.93
C ASN A 2 -3.63 -3.11 29.76
N ASN A 3 -4.25 -3.54 28.65
CA ASN A 3 -3.55 -3.81 27.40
C ASN A 3 -2.86 -2.52 26.93
N PRO A 4 -1.52 -2.43 26.88
CA PRO A 4 -0.80 -1.19 26.55
C PRO A 4 -1.01 -0.72 25.10
N ARG A 5 -1.64 -1.57 24.27
CA ARG A 5 -1.99 -1.27 22.88
C ARG A 5 -3.40 -0.74 22.73
N HIS A 6 -4.25 -0.82 23.76
CA HIS A 6 -5.64 -0.40 23.66
C HIS A 6 -5.87 0.96 24.34
N ASN A 7 -6.51 1.88 23.63
CA ASN A 7 -6.99 3.17 24.13
C ASN A 7 -8.19 3.60 23.27
N ILE A 8 -9.14 4.32 23.86
CA ILE A 8 -10.36 4.79 23.19
C ILE A 8 -10.25 6.25 22.70
N ARG A 9 -9.09 6.88 22.84
CA ARG A 9 -8.88 8.25 22.37
C ARG A 9 -8.93 8.31 20.84
N GLU A 10 -9.72 9.24 20.32
CA GLU A 10 -9.68 9.57 18.90
C GLU A 10 -8.46 10.46 18.62
N ILE A 11 -7.64 10.04 17.65
CA ILE A 11 -6.49 10.80 17.18
C ILE A 11 -6.83 11.37 15.82
N ARG A 12 -6.62 12.67 15.65
CA ARG A 12 -6.73 13.34 14.36
C ARG A 12 -5.54 14.26 14.17
N SER A 13 -5.11 14.41 12.93
CA SER A 13 -3.97 15.24 12.61
C SER A 13 -4.32 16.73 12.70
N PRO A 14 -3.47 17.57 13.34
CA PRO A 14 -3.64 19.03 13.36
C PRO A 14 -3.83 19.61 11.96
N ARG A 15 -4.64 20.66 11.85
CA ARG A 15 -4.98 21.34 10.59
C ARG A 15 -4.51 22.80 10.61
N GLY A 16 -4.51 23.43 9.44
CA GLY A 16 -4.13 24.84 9.30
C GLY A 16 -2.62 25.09 9.42
N PRO A 17 -2.19 26.37 9.38
CA PRO A 17 -0.78 26.74 9.30
C PRO A 17 -0.06 26.76 10.66
N GLU A 18 -0.76 26.62 11.78
CA GLU A 18 -0.18 26.72 13.12
C GLU A 18 0.68 25.48 13.45
N LEU A 19 1.92 25.71 13.90
CA LEU A 19 2.85 24.65 14.28
C LEU A 19 2.61 24.19 15.73
N ASN A 20 2.67 22.87 15.93
CA ASN A 20 2.74 22.24 17.24
C ASN A 20 4.18 21.85 17.62
N THR A 21 5.08 21.94 16.65
CA THR A 21 6.51 21.60 16.71
C THR A 21 7.37 22.81 16.38
N LYS A 22 8.70 22.63 16.32
CA LYS A 22 9.64 23.73 16.06
C LYS A 22 9.73 24.15 14.59
N SER A 23 9.39 23.28 13.64
CA SER A 23 9.44 23.57 12.20
C SER A 23 8.54 22.64 11.39
N TRP A 24 8.26 22.99 10.13
CA TRP A 24 7.47 22.13 9.25
C TRP A 24 8.10 20.76 8.98
N MET A 25 9.42 20.65 9.10
CA MET A 25 10.16 19.38 8.96
C MET A 25 9.88 18.42 10.12
N THR A 26 9.46 18.91 11.30
CA THR A 26 9.06 18.08 12.46
C THR A 26 7.53 18.03 12.64
N GLU A 27 6.81 19.05 12.16
CA GLU A 27 5.34 19.06 12.10
C GLU A 27 4.80 18.01 11.13
N ALA A 28 5.43 17.87 9.96
CA ALA A 28 5.02 16.92 8.93
C ALA A 28 4.94 15.47 9.45
N PRO A 29 6.01 14.87 10.03
CA PRO A 29 5.91 13.52 10.58
C PRO A 29 4.92 13.42 11.75
N LEU A 30 4.77 14.47 12.58
CA LEU A 30 3.77 14.49 13.66
C LEU A 30 2.35 14.38 13.10
N ARG A 31 2.02 15.24 12.13
CA ARG A 31 0.71 15.27 11.47
C ARG A 31 0.43 13.97 10.74
N MET A 32 1.43 13.39 10.08
CA MET A 32 1.22 12.13 9.36
C MET A 32 1.11 10.92 10.28
N LEU A 33 1.85 10.88 11.41
CA LEU A 33 1.65 9.87 12.46
C LEU A 33 0.20 9.90 12.98
N MET A 34 -0.31 11.09 13.27
CA MET A 34 -1.68 11.26 13.74
C MET A 34 -2.70 10.93 12.64
N ASN A 35 -2.42 11.26 11.38
CA ASN A 35 -3.28 10.93 10.25
C ASN A 35 -3.42 9.41 10.05
N ASN A 36 -2.33 8.67 10.25
CA ASN A 36 -2.34 7.21 10.22
C ASN A 36 -3.28 6.59 11.26
N LEU A 37 -3.70 7.32 12.30
CA LEU A 37 -4.61 6.84 13.34
C LEU A 37 -5.97 7.56 13.33
N ASP A 38 -6.25 8.33 12.28
CA ASP A 38 -7.56 8.97 12.11
C ASP A 38 -8.66 7.89 11.95
N PRO A 39 -9.80 7.96 12.67
CA PRO A 39 -10.91 7.00 12.54
C PRO A 39 -11.50 6.88 11.13
N ASP A 40 -11.31 7.89 10.28
CA ASP A 40 -11.73 7.86 8.88
C ASP A 40 -10.66 7.22 7.98
N VAL A 41 -9.46 6.97 8.49
CA VAL A 41 -8.29 6.44 7.77
C VAL A 41 -7.97 5.01 8.17
N ALA A 42 -7.76 4.75 9.47
CA ALA A 42 -7.28 3.47 9.99
C ALA A 42 -8.40 2.43 10.15
N GLU A 43 -8.04 1.15 10.03
CA GLU A 43 -8.96 0.03 10.27
C GLU A 43 -9.35 -0.15 11.74
N ASN A 44 -8.38 -0.02 12.66
CA ASN A 44 -8.63 -0.13 14.10
C ASN A 44 -7.65 0.74 14.91
N PRO A 45 -7.83 2.07 14.89
CA PRO A 45 -6.89 3.02 15.51
C PRO A 45 -6.80 2.87 17.02
N ASN A 46 -7.84 2.37 17.69
CA ASN A 46 -7.85 2.13 19.14
C ASN A 46 -6.78 1.11 19.59
N GLU A 47 -6.38 0.23 18.67
CA GLU A 47 -5.27 -0.72 18.85
C GLU A 47 -4.00 -0.35 18.09
N LEU A 48 -3.91 0.92 17.65
CA LEU A 48 -2.86 1.50 16.81
C LEU A 48 -2.76 0.87 15.41
N VAL A 49 -3.72 0.01 15.04
CA VAL A 49 -3.71 -0.73 13.78
C VAL A 49 -4.23 0.16 12.66
N VAL A 50 -3.38 0.37 11.67
CA VAL A 50 -3.68 1.17 10.49
C VAL A 50 -4.31 0.30 9.40
N TYR A 51 -3.64 -0.79 8.99
CA TYR A 51 -4.15 -1.75 7.99
C TYR A 51 -3.32 -3.05 7.94
N GLY A 52 -3.78 -4.02 7.13
CA GLY A 52 -2.98 -5.19 6.71
C GLY A 52 -2.70 -6.18 7.84
N GLY A 53 -3.75 -6.71 8.46
CA GLY A 53 -3.64 -7.52 9.68
C GLY A 53 -3.34 -6.63 10.88
N ILE A 54 -2.14 -6.76 11.45
CA ILE A 54 -1.70 -6.02 12.65
C ILE A 54 -0.69 -4.90 12.34
N GLY A 55 -0.71 -4.32 11.14
CA GLY A 55 0.16 -3.21 10.76
C GLY A 55 -0.13 -1.96 11.60
N ARG A 56 0.79 -1.55 12.48
CA ARG A 56 0.59 -0.48 13.46
C ARG A 56 1.42 0.78 13.19
N ALA A 57 0.94 1.92 13.69
CA ALA A 57 1.63 3.20 13.62
C ALA A 57 2.75 3.33 14.67
N THR A 58 2.53 2.82 15.88
CA THR A 58 3.49 2.78 17.00
C THR A 58 3.33 1.48 17.78
N ARG A 59 4.33 1.14 18.60
CA ARG A 59 4.35 -0.15 19.30
C ARG A 59 3.32 -0.23 20.42
N THR A 60 3.23 0.83 21.21
CA THR A 60 2.26 1.00 22.29
C THR A 60 1.76 2.45 22.31
N TRP A 61 0.74 2.72 23.12
CA TRP A 61 0.25 4.08 23.32
C TRP A 61 1.26 4.97 24.06
N ASP A 62 2.03 4.40 24.99
CA ASP A 62 3.14 5.11 25.65
C ASP A 62 4.25 5.47 24.66
N ASP A 63 4.57 4.57 23.72
CA ASP A 63 5.51 4.88 22.65
C ASP A 63 4.98 5.97 21.71
N PHE A 64 3.68 5.99 21.41
CA PHE A 64 3.05 7.08 20.66
C PHE A 64 3.23 8.41 21.39
N ASP A 65 2.90 8.47 22.68
CA ASP A 65 2.97 9.71 23.45
C ASP A 65 4.39 10.25 23.52
N LYS A 66 5.37 9.35 23.66
CA LYS A 66 6.79 9.70 23.60
C LYS A 66 7.23 10.20 22.22
N ILE A 67 6.80 9.57 21.13
CA ILE A 67 7.11 10.05 19.77
C ILE A 67 6.52 11.44 19.56
N VAL A 68 5.26 11.65 19.93
CA VAL A 68 4.60 12.96 19.83
C VAL A 68 5.35 14.02 20.63
N ALA A 69 5.67 13.73 21.90
CA ALA A 69 6.43 14.65 22.75
C ALA A 69 7.82 14.98 22.17
N THR A 70 8.53 13.97 21.66
CA THR A 70 9.85 14.16 21.06
C THR A 70 9.78 15.01 19.79
N LEU A 71 8.83 14.75 18.88
CA LEU A 71 8.67 15.54 17.65
C LEU A 71 8.38 17.02 17.94
N LYS A 72 7.65 17.33 19.02
CA LYS A 72 7.39 18.71 19.45
C LYS A 72 8.64 19.47 19.87
N THR A 73 9.67 18.78 20.37
CA THR A 73 10.90 19.40 20.87
C THR A 73 12.12 19.18 20.00
N LEU A 74 12.04 18.35 18.95
CA LEU A 74 13.16 17.99 18.07
C LEU A 74 13.68 19.21 17.29
N ASN A 75 14.98 19.45 17.33
CA ASN A 75 15.64 20.54 16.62
C ASN A 75 15.89 20.19 15.13
N GLU A 76 16.17 21.20 14.32
CA GLU A 76 16.41 21.04 12.87
C GLU A 76 17.70 20.29 12.55
N ASP A 77 18.69 20.28 13.45
CA ASP A 77 19.93 19.52 13.32
C ASP A 77 19.91 18.21 14.13
N GLU A 78 18.73 17.72 14.51
CA GLU A 78 18.55 16.46 15.21
C GLU A 78 17.75 15.45 14.38
N THR A 79 17.96 14.17 14.68
CA THR A 79 17.26 13.03 14.09
C THR A 79 16.76 12.08 15.17
N LEU A 80 15.46 11.80 15.18
CA LEU A 80 14.83 10.77 16.00
C LEU A 80 15.01 9.39 15.35
N LEU A 81 15.43 8.40 16.14
CA LEU A 81 15.45 7.00 15.76
C LEU A 81 14.21 6.27 16.30
N VAL A 82 13.41 5.67 15.41
CA VAL A 82 12.26 4.83 15.74
C VAL A 82 12.57 3.39 15.40
N GLN A 83 12.63 2.53 16.42
CA GLN A 83 12.87 1.11 16.29
C GLN A 83 11.57 0.35 16.55
N SER A 84 11.04 -0.36 15.56
CA SER A 84 9.76 -1.10 15.63
C SER A 84 8.70 -0.30 16.40
N GLY A 85 8.42 0.93 15.96
CA GLY A 85 7.40 1.83 16.54
C GLY A 85 7.71 2.42 17.92
N LYS A 86 8.95 2.35 18.41
CA LYS A 86 9.40 2.91 19.69
C LYS A 86 10.46 3.99 19.47
N PRO A 87 10.36 5.17 20.12
CA PRO A 87 11.39 6.20 20.04
C PRO A 87 12.59 5.81 20.93
N VAL A 88 13.73 5.46 20.33
CA VAL A 88 14.88 4.88 21.06
C VAL A 88 16.04 5.82 21.27
N GLY A 89 16.13 6.92 20.52
CA GLY A 89 17.18 7.91 20.70
C GLY A 89 17.04 9.10 19.77
N VAL A 90 17.62 10.23 20.17
CA VAL A 90 17.75 11.44 19.36
C VAL A 90 19.24 11.75 19.26
N PHE A 91 19.72 11.97 18.05
CA PHE A 91 21.13 12.25 17.79
C PHE A 91 21.26 13.50 16.93
N ARG A 92 22.34 14.25 17.16
CA ARG A 92 22.69 15.40 16.32
C ARG A 92 23.16 14.91 14.95
N THR A 93 22.62 15.52 13.90
CA THR A 93 22.96 15.32 12.49
C THR A 93 23.18 16.69 11.83
N HIS A 94 22.32 17.11 10.91
CA HIS A 94 22.36 18.40 10.22
C HIS A 94 21.01 18.71 9.57
N ALA A 95 20.75 19.98 9.20
CA ALA A 95 19.49 20.43 8.64
C ALA A 95 19.02 19.64 7.40
N ASP A 96 19.95 19.25 6.53
CA ASP A 96 19.63 18.47 5.32
C ASP A 96 19.40 16.97 5.56
N ALA A 97 19.66 16.43 6.75
CA ALA A 97 19.40 15.03 7.08
C ALA A 97 17.90 14.78 7.33
N PRO A 98 17.45 13.53 7.35
CA PRO A 98 16.10 13.21 7.84
C PRO A 98 15.91 13.58 9.32
N ARG A 99 14.73 14.09 9.66
CA ARG A 99 14.31 14.31 11.05
C ARG A 99 13.94 13.02 11.76
N VAL A 100 13.52 12.00 11.02
CA VAL A 100 13.18 10.70 11.58
C VAL A 100 13.77 9.57 10.72
N LEU A 101 14.43 8.61 11.37
CA LEU A 101 14.87 7.35 10.76
C LEU A 101 14.13 6.20 11.44
N ILE A 102 13.52 5.34 10.63
CA ILE A 102 12.62 4.29 11.11
C ILE A 102 13.12 2.91 10.67
N ALA A 103 13.22 1.96 11.60
CA ALA A 103 13.53 0.57 11.30
C ALA A 103 12.51 -0.35 12.00
N ASN A 104 11.56 -0.90 11.24
CA ASN A 104 10.45 -1.68 11.80
C ASN A 104 10.49 -3.15 11.35
N SER A 105 10.22 -4.06 12.29
CA SER A 105 9.97 -5.48 12.01
C SER A 105 11.15 -6.28 11.42
N ASN A 106 12.34 -5.67 11.35
CA ASN A 106 13.55 -6.33 10.87
C ASN A 106 13.98 -7.42 11.86
N LEU A 107 14.19 -8.62 11.34
CA LEU A 107 14.69 -9.78 12.08
C LEU A 107 15.84 -10.37 11.27
N VAL A 108 16.84 -10.93 11.97
CA VAL A 108 17.92 -11.68 11.30
C VAL A 108 17.29 -12.84 10.51
N PRO A 109 17.70 -13.13 9.26
CA PRO A 109 16.91 -13.95 8.32
C PRO A 109 16.44 -15.31 8.87
N HIS A 110 17.30 -16.03 9.61
CA HIS A 110 16.91 -17.31 10.19
C HIS A 110 15.74 -17.21 11.21
N TRP A 111 15.60 -16.05 11.85
CA TRP A 111 14.55 -15.76 12.83
C TRP A 111 13.38 -14.96 12.22
N ALA A 112 13.39 -14.69 10.92
CA ALA A 112 12.38 -13.88 10.23
C ALA A 112 11.07 -14.65 9.99
N THR A 113 10.47 -15.16 11.05
CA THR A 113 9.21 -15.93 11.03
C THR A 113 8.14 -15.26 11.87
N TRP A 114 6.87 -15.54 11.57
CA TRP A 114 5.75 -15.08 12.40
C TRP A 114 5.83 -15.60 13.83
N ASP A 115 6.32 -16.82 14.04
CA ASP A 115 6.45 -17.40 15.38
C ASP A 115 7.40 -16.61 16.26
N HIS A 116 8.59 -16.31 15.75
CA HIS A 116 9.55 -15.52 16.50
C HIS A 116 9.10 -14.06 16.64
N PHE A 117 8.49 -13.49 15.59
CA PHE A 117 7.87 -12.17 15.68
C PHE A 117 6.83 -12.10 16.82
N ASN A 118 5.94 -13.09 16.90
CA ASN A 118 4.88 -13.16 17.92
C ASN A 118 5.45 -13.37 19.32
N GLU A 119 6.53 -14.15 19.47
CA GLU A 119 7.25 -14.29 20.73
C GLU A 119 7.78 -12.93 21.23
N LEU A 120 8.41 -12.16 20.34
CA LEU A 120 8.92 -10.82 20.65
C LEU A 120 7.79 -9.83 20.90
N ASP A 121 6.70 -9.91 20.15
CA ASP A 121 5.53 -9.04 20.31
C ASP A 121 4.87 -9.23 21.68
N LYS A 122 4.76 -10.49 22.16
CA LYS A 122 4.27 -10.79 23.52
C LYS A 122 5.17 -10.22 24.62
N LYS A 123 6.48 -10.11 24.36
CA LYS A 123 7.47 -9.48 25.25
C LYS A 123 7.49 -7.94 25.15
N GLY A 124 6.66 -7.32 24.28
CA GLY A 124 6.68 -5.88 24.03
C GLY A 124 7.90 -5.40 23.22
N LEU A 125 8.54 -6.30 22.47
CA LEU A 125 9.78 -6.05 21.73
C LEU A 125 9.58 -5.88 20.22
N ALA A 126 8.39 -6.16 19.70
CA ALA A 126 8.08 -6.08 18.27
C ALA A 126 6.90 -5.15 17.97
N MET A 127 6.84 -4.72 16.72
CA MET A 127 5.69 -4.07 16.08
C MET A 127 5.77 -4.44 14.60
N TYR A 128 4.64 -4.77 13.99
CA TYR A 128 4.56 -4.99 12.55
C TYR A 128 4.31 -3.64 11.86
N GLY A 129 5.29 -3.17 11.09
CA GLY A 129 5.22 -1.86 10.43
C GLY A 129 4.40 -1.87 9.14
N GLN A 130 4.05 -3.04 8.61
CA GLN A 130 3.59 -3.18 7.23
C GLN A 130 4.55 -2.38 6.31
N MET A 131 4.03 -1.66 5.34
CA MET A 131 4.72 -0.68 4.51
C MET A 131 4.49 0.69 5.12
N THR A 132 3.32 1.28 4.89
CA THR A 132 3.04 2.69 5.23
C THR A 132 2.44 2.91 6.63
N ALA A 133 2.15 1.84 7.38
CA ALA A 133 1.58 1.94 8.72
C ALA A 133 2.62 2.49 9.70
N GLY A 134 3.76 1.81 9.82
CA GLY A 134 4.84 2.19 10.74
C GLY A 134 5.76 3.31 10.22
N SER A 135 5.56 3.78 8.99
CA SER A 135 6.34 4.85 8.34
C SER A 135 5.51 6.11 8.05
N TRP A 136 4.28 6.15 8.56
CA TRP A 136 3.45 7.36 8.64
C TRP A 136 3.21 8.03 7.28
N ILE A 137 2.75 7.26 6.29
CA ILE A 137 2.39 7.79 4.97
C ILE A 137 1.17 7.08 4.37
N TYR A 138 0.29 6.58 5.25
CA TYR A 138 -0.97 5.99 4.85
C TYR A 138 -2.04 7.08 4.66
N ILE A 139 -2.78 6.96 3.57
CA ILE A 139 -3.78 7.95 3.12
C ILE A 139 -5.15 7.30 2.90
N GLY A 140 -5.44 6.28 3.71
CA GLY A 140 -6.62 5.45 3.55
C GLY A 140 -6.53 4.54 2.33
N THR A 141 -7.68 4.07 1.88
CA THR A 141 -7.84 3.14 0.76
C THR A 141 -7.31 3.73 -0.56
N GLN A 142 -7.25 5.06 -0.67
CA GLN A 142 -6.72 5.74 -1.85
C GLN A 142 -5.26 5.36 -2.15
N GLY A 143 -4.47 5.00 -1.14
CA GLY A 143 -3.05 4.71 -1.32
C GLY A 143 -2.73 3.63 -2.37
N ILE A 144 -3.64 2.66 -2.55
CA ILE A 144 -3.46 1.54 -3.49
C ILE A 144 -4.41 1.57 -4.69
N VAL A 145 -5.46 2.39 -4.67
CA VAL A 145 -6.54 2.31 -5.66
C VAL A 145 -6.07 2.56 -7.09
N GLN A 146 -5.07 3.43 -7.30
CA GLN A 146 -4.48 3.58 -8.64
C GLN A 146 -3.71 2.33 -9.08
N GLY A 147 -2.93 1.70 -8.20
CA GLY A 147 -2.20 0.48 -8.56
C GLY A 147 -3.16 -0.65 -8.96
N THR A 148 -4.29 -0.76 -8.25
CA THR A 148 -5.35 -1.72 -8.58
C THR A 148 -6.08 -1.36 -9.86
N TYR A 149 -6.33 -0.08 -10.09
CA TYR A 149 -6.88 0.41 -11.36
C TYR A 149 -5.95 0.09 -12.54
N GLU A 150 -4.66 0.42 -12.45
CA GLU A 150 -3.68 0.13 -13.52
C GLU A 150 -3.55 -1.36 -13.77
N THR A 151 -3.61 -2.19 -12.72
CA THR A 151 -3.61 -3.66 -12.86
C THR A 151 -4.81 -4.13 -13.67
N PHE A 152 -6.03 -3.67 -13.33
CA PHE A 152 -7.23 -4.10 -14.05
C PHE A 152 -7.32 -3.53 -15.46
N VAL A 153 -6.87 -2.29 -15.68
CA VAL A 153 -6.77 -1.70 -17.02
C VAL A 153 -5.84 -2.52 -17.90
N GLU A 154 -4.66 -2.89 -17.37
CA GLU A 154 -3.69 -3.67 -18.14
C GLU A 154 -4.17 -5.11 -18.38
N ALA A 155 -4.79 -5.76 -17.38
CA ALA A 155 -5.45 -7.05 -17.59
C ALA A 155 -6.56 -6.94 -18.66
N GLY A 156 -7.34 -5.86 -18.66
CA GLY A 156 -8.32 -5.56 -19.69
C GLY A 156 -7.71 -5.41 -21.08
N ARG A 157 -6.55 -4.74 -21.21
CA ARG A 157 -5.82 -4.60 -22.48
C ARG A 157 -5.34 -5.95 -23.01
N GLN A 158 -4.74 -6.76 -22.16
CA GLN A 158 -4.17 -8.05 -22.56
C GLN A 158 -5.23 -9.10 -22.90
N HIS A 159 -6.33 -9.15 -22.15
CA HIS A 159 -7.31 -10.25 -22.26
C HIS A 159 -8.64 -9.87 -22.93
N TYR A 160 -8.98 -8.57 -22.96
CA TYR A 160 -10.30 -8.08 -23.39
C TYR A 160 -10.23 -6.87 -24.33
N GLY A 161 -9.09 -6.66 -25.02
CA GLY A 161 -8.92 -5.57 -25.98
C GLY A 161 -9.04 -4.16 -25.38
N GLY A 162 -8.84 -4.04 -24.06
CA GLY A 162 -8.85 -2.78 -23.32
C GLY A 162 -10.23 -2.31 -22.85
N ASN A 163 -11.31 -3.05 -23.12
CA ASN A 163 -12.66 -2.65 -22.75
C ASN A 163 -13.30 -3.68 -21.81
N LEU A 164 -13.48 -3.27 -20.54
CA LEU A 164 -14.11 -4.10 -19.51
C LEU A 164 -15.63 -3.87 -19.35
N LYS A 165 -16.27 -3.11 -20.26
CA LYS A 165 -17.72 -2.92 -20.21
C LYS A 165 -18.46 -4.26 -20.34
N GLY A 166 -19.39 -4.51 -19.42
CA GLY A 166 -20.13 -5.77 -19.35
C GLY A 166 -19.32 -6.94 -18.81
N LYS A 167 -18.10 -6.69 -18.31
CA LYS A 167 -17.25 -7.66 -17.63
C LYS A 167 -17.36 -7.50 -16.12
N TRP A 168 -17.00 -8.53 -15.38
CA TRP A 168 -16.94 -8.44 -13.92
C TRP A 168 -15.74 -9.18 -13.31
N ILE A 169 -15.28 -8.64 -12.20
CA ILE A 169 -14.12 -9.11 -11.45
C ILE A 169 -14.60 -9.76 -10.16
N LEU A 170 -14.10 -10.95 -9.86
CA LEU A 170 -14.31 -11.67 -8.60
C LEU A 170 -13.07 -11.52 -7.71
N THR A 171 -13.28 -11.15 -6.44
CA THR A 171 -12.20 -11.06 -5.46
C THR A 171 -12.65 -11.33 -4.02
N GLY A 172 -11.68 -11.46 -3.11
CA GLY A 172 -11.86 -11.49 -1.67
C GLY A 172 -11.14 -10.34 -0.94
N GLY A 173 -11.68 -9.95 0.22
CA GLY A 173 -11.08 -8.98 1.14
C GLY A 173 -11.47 -7.52 0.88
N LEU A 174 -12.15 -6.90 1.84
CA LEU A 174 -12.52 -5.48 1.87
C LEU A 174 -11.91 -4.78 3.09
N GLY A 175 -10.65 -5.08 3.42
CA GLY A 175 -9.88 -4.34 4.43
C GLY A 175 -9.39 -2.97 3.91
N GLY A 176 -8.43 -2.34 4.61
CA GLY A 176 -7.95 -0.97 4.26
C GLY A 176 -7.46 -0.84 2.82
N MET A 177 -6.70 -1.84 2.36
CA MET A 177 -6.21 -1.95 0.97
C MET A 177 -7.20 -2.72 0.09
N GLY A 178 -7.73 -3.84 0.58
CA GLY A 178 -8.78 -4.67 -0.04
C GLY A 178 -9.98 -3.89 -0.56
N GLY A 179 -10.39 -2.89 0.21
CA GLY A 179 -11.50 -2.01 -0.12
C GLY A 179 -11.29 -1.16 -1.38
N ALA A 180 -10.07 -1.09 -1.93
CA ALA A 180 -9.81 -0.35 -3.16
C ALA A 180 -10.23 -1.12 -4.42
N GLN A 181 -10.27 -2.45 -4.35
CA GLN A 181 -10.56 -3.33 -5.50
C GLN A 181 -11.88 -2.99 -6.19
N PRO A 182 -13.01 -2.80 -5.48
CA PRO A 182 -14.29 -2.60 -6.12
C PRO A 182 -14.37 -1.25 -6.85
N LEU A 183 -13.83 -0.17 -6.24
CA LEU A 183 -13.76 1.13 -6.91
C LEU A 183 -12.81 1.11 -8.11
N ALA A 184 -11.64 0.47 -7.98
CA ALA A 184 -10.69 0.33 -9.08
C ALA A 184 -11.28 -0.44 -10.27
N ALA A 185 -12.02 -1.52 -10.01
CA ALA A 185 -12.73 -2.28 -11.05
C ALA A 185 -13.77 -1.41 -11.77
N VAL A 186 -14.57 -0.66 -11.00
CA VAL A 186 -15.57 0.25 -11.55
C VAL A 186 -14.94 1.38 -12.37
N MET A 187 -13.83 1.95 -11.91
CA MET A 187 -13.07 2.95 -12.67
C MET A 187 -12.46 2.38 -13.95
N ALA A 188 -12.06 1.10 -13.94
CA ALA A 188 -11.59 0.39 -15.13
C ALA A 188 -12.73 -0.03 -16.09
N GLY A 189 -14.00 0.18 -15.68
CA GLY A 189 -15.19 -0.09 -16.49
C GLY A 189 -15.83 -1.47 -16.26
N ALA A 190 -15.37 -2.24 -15.27
CA ALA A 190 -15.91 -3.54 -14.90
C ALA A 190 -16.88 -3.46 -13.71
N CYS A 191 -17.81 -4.40 -13.62
CA CYS A 191 -18.46 -4.70 -12.35
C CYS A 191 -17.50 -5.45 -11.40
N CYS A 192 -17.80 -5.45 -10.10
CA CYS A 192 -16.99 -6.18 -9.11
C CYS A 192 -17.86 -6.88 -8.07
N LEU A 193 -17.56 -8.14 -7.79
CA LEU A 193 -18.07 -8.87 -6.63
C LEU A 193 -16.89 -9.15 -5.69
N ALA A 194 -16.92 -8.52 -4.51
CA ALA A 194 -15.88 -8.68 -3.49
C ALA A 194 -16.44 -9.39 -2.26
N ILE A 195 -15.88 -10.55 -1.93
CA ILE A 195 -16.29 -11.36 -0.78
C ILE A 195 -15.59 -10.85 0.48
N GLU A 196 -16.35 -10.58 1.54
CA GLU A 196 -15.82 -10.12 2.82
C GLU A 196 -16.55 -10.81 3.98
N CYS A 197 -15.78 -11.28 4.96
CA CYS A 197 -16.30 -12.00 6.11
C CYS A 197 -16.75 -11.09 7.27
N ASN A 198 -16.18 -9.88 7.34
CA ASN A 198 -16.44 -8.90 8.38
C ASN A 198 -17.47 -7.86 7.89
N PRO A 199 -18.71 -7.85 8.43
CA PRO A 199 -19.74 -6.90 7.99
C PRO A 199 -19.32 -5.44 8.20
N ASP A 200 -18.59 -5.14 9.28
CA ASP A 200 -18.09 -3.78 9.57
C ASP A 200 -17.16 -3.28 8.47
N SER A 201 -16.42 -4.20 7.82
CA SER A 201 -15.54 -3.85 6.73
C SER A 201 -16.34 -3.44 5.49
N ILE A 202 -17.39 -4.17 5.14
CA ILE A 202 -18.30 -3.78 4.03
C ILE A 202 -18.92 -2.41 4.31
N ASP A 203 -19.44 -2.20 5.52
CA ASP A 203 -20.14 -0.98 5.91
C ASP A 203 -19.21 0.24 5.88
N PHE A 204 -17.94 0.06 6.26
CA PHE A 204 -16.93 1.12 6.11
C PHE A 204 -16.72 1.49 4.63
N ARG A 205 -16.73 0.54 3.70
CA ARG A 205 -16.46 0.80 2.27
C ARG A 205 -17.67 1.41 1.57
N LEU A 206 -18.88 1.07 2.01
CA LEU A 206 -20.09 1.79 1.64
C LEU A 206 -20.01 3.25 2.10
N ARG A 207 -19.66 3.49 3.37
CA ARG A 207 -19.53 4.84 3.94
C ARG A 207 -18.50 5.69 3.19
N THR A 208 -17.36 5.11 2.80
CA THR A 208 -16.30 5.81 2.07
C THR A 208 -16.49 5.81 0.55
N ARG A 209 -17.60 5.24 0.04
CA ARG A 209 -17.97 5.17 -1.38
C ARG A 209 -17.02 4.35 -2.25
N TYR A 210 -16.37 3.35 -1.67
CA TYR A 210 -15.52 2.40 -2.38
C TYR A 210 -16.26 1.12 -2.83
N VAL A 211 -17.46 0.88 -2.28
CA VAL A 211 -18.39 -0.18 -2.68
C VAL A 211 -19.77 0.45 -2.92
N ASP A 212 -20.50 0.00 -3.94
CA ASP A 212 -21.81 0.57 -4.29
C ASP A 212 -22.99 -0.12 -3.59
N ALA A 213 -22.91 -1.43 -3.37
CA ALA A 213 -23.97 -2.22 -2.76
C ALA A 213 -23.43 -3.35 -1.86
N LYS A 214 -24.32 -3.92 -1.04
CA LYS A 214 -24.06 -5.08 -0.18
C LYS A 214 -25.06 -6.18 -0.51
N ALA A 215 -24.61 -7.42 -0.48
CA ALA A 215 -25.43 -8.61 -0.59
C ALA A 215 -25.10 -9.57 0.56
N GLU A 216 -26.12 -10.31 1.02
CA GLU A 216 -25.96 -11.29 2.10
C GLU A 216 -25.92 -12.73 1.58
N THR A 217 -26.28 -12.93 0.30
CA THR A 217 -26.26 -14.24 -0.34
C THR A 217 -25.59 -14.21 -1.70
N LEU A 218 -25.02 -15.34 -2.10
CA LEU A 218 -24.39 -15.50 -3.40
C LEU A 218 -25.38 -15.23 -4.55
N ASP A 219 -26.62 -15.72 -4.43
CA ASP A 219 -27.63 -15.58 -5.50
C ASP A 219 -28.03 -14.11 -5.70
N GLU A 220 -28.21 -13.36 -4.61
CA GLU A 220 -28.46 -11.92 -4.65
C GLU A 220 -27.30 -11.16 -5.32
N ALA A 221 -26.06 -11.45 -4.93
CA ALA A 221 -24.88 -10.80 -5.51
C ALA A 221 -24.77 -11.08 -7.02
N LEU A 222 -25.04 -12.31 -7.46
CA LEU A 222 -25.02 -12.70 -8.87
C LEU A 222 -26.14 -12.05 -9.68
N GLU A 223 -27.34 -11.92 -9.11
CA GLU A 223 -28.44 -11.18 -9.74
C GLU A 223 -28.06 -9.71 -10.00
N MET A 224 -27.42 -9.07 -9.02
CA MET A 224 -26.92 -7.69 -9.17
C MET A 224 -25.88 -7.59 -10.30
N ILE A 225 -24.87 -8.48 -10.30
CA ILE A 225 -23.82 -8.52 -11.32
C ILE A 225 -24.41 -8.75 -12.72
N ASP A 226 -25.31 -9.73 -12.89
CA ASP A 226 -25.94 -10.03 -14.18
C ASP A 226 -26.73 -8.83 -14.72
N ARG A 227 -27.53 -8.19 -13.86
CA ARG A 227 -28.30 -7.00 -14.22
C ARG A 227 -27.39 -5.83 -14.64
N TRP A 228 -26.34 -5.53 -13.89
CA TRP A 228 -25.43 -4.42 -14.19
C TRP A 228 -24.61 -4.67 -15.46
N THR A 229 -24.06 -5.87 -15.60
CA THR A 229 -23.27 -6.23 -16.79
C THR A 229 -24.11 -6.21 -18.06
N LYS A 230 -25.36 -6.73 -18.04
CA LYS A 230 -26.31 -6.63 -19.18
C LYS A 230 -26.70 -5.19 -19.51
N ALA A 231 -26.82 -4.32 -18.52
CA ALA A 231 -27.07 -2.89 -18.72
C ALA A 231 -25.82 -2.13 -19.20
N GLY A 232 -24.65 -2.76 -19.19
CA GLY A 232 -23.37 -2.11 -19.50
C GLY A 232 -22.95 -1.08 -18.45
N GLU A 233 -23.42 -1.24 -17.21
CA GLU A 233 -23.02 -0.46 -16.05
C GLU A 233 -21.73 -1.03 -15.43
N ALA A 234 -20.98 -0.19 -14.72
CA ALA A 234 -19.84 -0.60 -13.90
C ALA A 234 -20.16 -0.27 -12.44
N LYS A 235 -20.48 -1.31 -11.66
CA LYS A 235 -20.87 -1.21 -10.24
C LYS A 235 -20.28 -2.35 -9.42
N SER A 236 -20.20 -2.15 -8.12
CA SER A 236 -19.60 -3.09 -7.19
C SER A 236 -20.55 -3.55 -6.09
N VAL A 237 -20.42 -4.82 -5.71
CA VAL A 237 -21.14 -5.41 -4.59
C VAL A 237 -20.16 -6.10 -3.63
N GLY A 238 -20.28 -5.76 -2.34
CA GLY A 238 -19.65 -6.51 -1.24
C GLY A 238 -20.56 -7.66 -0.80
N LEU A 239 -20.10 -8.90 -0.95
CA LEU A 239 -20.83 -10.09 -0.53
C LEU A 239 -20.34 -10.53 0.86
N LEU A 240 -21.24 -10.54 1.84
CA LEU A 240 -20.95 -11.08 3.16
C LEU A 240 -20.75 -12.60 3.10
N GLY A 241 -19.55 -13.08 3.42
CA GLY A 241 -19.27 -14.51 3.49
C GLY A 241 -17.78 -14.85 3.51
N ASN A 242 -17.46 -16.15 3.48
CA ASN A 242 -16.09 -16.64 3.47
C ASN A 242 -15.63 -16.99 2.04
N ALA A 243 -14.50 -16.42 1.60
CA ALA A 243 -13.94 -16.69 0.28
C ALA A 243 -13.58 -18.17 0.06
N ALA A 244 -13.10 -18.88 1.10
CA ALA A 244 -12.82 -20.32 1.05
C ALA A 244 -14.08 -21.21 0.95
N GLU A 245 -15.28 -20.63 1.08
CA GLU A 245 -16.56 -21.31 0.86
C GLU A 245 -17.16 -20.91 -0.48
N ILE A 246 -17.17 -19.61 -0.77
CA ILE A 246 -17.87 -19.05 -1.92
C ILE A 246 -17.13 -19.32 -3.23
N LEU A 247 -15.79 -19.20 -3.30
CA LEU A 247 -15.06 -19.47 -4.54
C LEU A 247 -15.21 -20.95 -4.99
N PRO A 248 -15.01 -21.95 -4.12
CA PRO A 248 -15.28 -23.34 -4.48
C PRO A 248 -16.73 -23.59 -4.92
N GLU A 249 -17.70 -22.94 -4.26
CA GLU A 249 -19.11 -23.04 -4.64
C GLU A 249 -19.37 -22.43 -6.03
N MET A 250 -18.75 -21.30 -6.37
CA MET A 250 -18.85 -20.69 -7.69
C MET A 250 -18.27 -21.61 -8.78
N VAL A 251 -17.12 -22.23 -8.53
CA VAL A 251 -16.53 -23.24 -9.42
C VAL A 251 -17.51 -24.40 -9.63
N ARG A 252 -18.08 -24.96 -8.54
CA ARG A 252 -19.04 -26.07 -8.61
C ARG A 252 -20.28 -25.72 -9.43
N ARG A 253 -20.76 -24.48 -9.35
CA ARG A 253 -21.92 -23.99 -10.13
C ARG A 253 -21.57 -23.64 -11.58
N GLY A 254 -20.30 -23.69 -11.98
CA GLY A 254 -19.85 -23.28 -13.31
C GLY A 254 -20.02 -21.78 -13.58
N ILE A 255 -20.01 -20.96 -12.52
CA ILE A 255 -20.05 -19.50 -12.64
C ILE A 255 -18.71 -19.02 -13.20
N ARG A 256 -18.73 -18.09 -14.16
CA ARG A 256 -17.52 -17.61 -14.84
C ARG A 256 -17.36 -16.10 -14.69
N PRO A 257 -16.58 -15.61 -13.71
CA PRO A 257 -16.06 -14.25 -13.74
C PRO A 257 -15.14 -14.02 -14.94
N ASP A 258 -14.89 -12.76 -15.26
CA ASP A 258 -13.94 -12.40 -16.33
C ASP A 258 -12.51 -12.22 -15.77
N ILE A 259 -12.35 -11.82 -14.51
CA ILE A 259 -11.03 -11.79 -13.84
C ILE A 259 -11.21 -12.30 -12.41
N VAL A 260 -10.25 -13.08 -11.92
CA VAL A 260 -10.20 -13.55 -10.52
C VAL A 260 -8.92 -13.09 -9.86
N THR A 261 -9.04 -12.62 -8.62
CA THR A 261 -7.90 -12.24 -7.77
C THR A 261 -8.28 -12.40 -6.29
N ASP A 262 -7.35 -12.14 -5.38
CA ASP A 262 -7.63 -12.09 -3.94
C ASP A 262 -6.79 -11.02 -3.22
N GLN A 263 -7.37 -10.36 -2.22
CA GLN A 263 -6.67 -9.44 -1.33
C GLN A 263 -7.11 -9.60 0.14
N THR A 264 -7.51 -10.81 0.54
CA THR A 264 -7.57 -11.15 1.98
C THR A 264 -6.19 -10.96 2.62
N SER A 265 -6.12 -10.84 3.95
CA SER A 265 -4.83 -10.70 4.65
C SER A 265 -4.16 -12.05 4.89
N ALA A 266 -3.99 -12.84 3.82
CA ALA A 266 -3.37 -14.17 3.83
C ALA A 266 -1.92 -14.18 4.36
N HIS A 267 -1.25 -13.03 4.32
CA HIS A 267 0.12 -12.84 4.81
C HIS A 267 0.28 -13.02 6.32
N ASP A 268 -0.82 -12.96 7.08
CA ASP A 268 -0.88 -13.21 8.52
C ASP A 268 -2.00 -14.22 8.80
N PRO A 269 -1.69 -15.54 8.79
CA PRO A 269 -2.69 -16.59 8.96
C PRO A 269 -3.46 -16.54 10.28
N ILE A 270 -2.89 -15.92 11.33
CA ILE A 270 -3.54 -15.83 12.64
C ILE A 270 -4.53 -14.68 12.65
N ASN A 271 -4.12 -13.50 12.19
CA ASN A 271 -4.91 -12.27 12.37
C ASN A 271 -5.67 -11.81 11.12
N GLY A 272 -5.36 -12.37 9.94
CA GLY A 272 -5.79 -11.82 8.66
C GLY A 272 -6.71 -12.69 7.80
N TYR A 273 -6.86 -13.98 8.11
CA TYR A 273 -7.68 -14.91 7.32
C TYR A 273 -8.66 -15.70 8.19
N LEU A 274 -9.97 -15.54 7.96
CA LEU A 274 -11.02 -16.27 8.69
C LEU A 274 -11.07 -17.74 8.22
N PRO A 275 -10.87 -18.73 9.10
CA PRO A 275 -11.01 -20.12 8.72
C PRO A 275 -12.43 -20.46 8.25
N LYS A 276 -12.53 -21.37 7.27
CA LYS A 276 -13.79 -21.90 6.75
C LYS A 276 -14.64 -22.49 7.88
N GLY A 277 -15.96 -22.22 7.85
CA GLY A 277 -16.92 -22.66 8.85
C GLY A 277 -16.86 -21.94 10.20
N TRP A 278 -15.93 -20.99 10.40
CA TRP A 278 -15.81 -20.25 11.66
C TRP A 278 -16.58 -18.94 11.60
N THR A 279 -17.06 -18.49 12.76
CA THR A 279 -17.63 -17.15 12.90
C THR A 279 -16.55 -16.13 13.25
N MET A 280 -16.81 -14.83 12.96
CA MET A 280 -15.93 -13.73 13.38
C MET A 280 -15.69 -13.73 14.90
N ALA A 281 -16.70 -14.07 15.70
CA ALA A 281 -16.58 -14.11 17.16
C ALA A 281 -15.67 -15.26 17.64
N GLU A 282 -15.86 -16.47 17.07
CA GLU A 282 -14.99 -17.62 17.35
C GLU A 282 -13.53 -17.33 16.97
N TRP A 283 -13.32 -16.77 15.77
CA TRP A 283 -11.98 -16.44 15.31
C TRP A 283 -11.30 -15.41 16.22
N LYS A 284 -11.99 -14.33 16.58
CA LYS A 284 -11.48 -13.32 17.52
C LYS A 284 -11.04 -13.94 18.85
N ALA A 285 -11.87 -14.82 19.44
CA ALA A 285 -11.55 -15.47 20.70
C ALA A 285 -10.37 -16.45 20.60
N LYS A 286 -10.31 -17.26 19.53
CA LYS A 286 -9.26 -18.27 19.36
C LYS A 286 -7.89 -17.70 19.00
N ARG A 287 -7.81 -16.49 18.42
CA ARG A 287 -6.52 -15.80 18.23
C ARG A 287 -5.78 -15.58 19.54
N GLU A 288 -6.50 -15.38 20.63
CA GLU A 288 -5.93 -15.19 21.96
C GLU A 288 -5.67 -16.52 22.67
N SER A 289 -6.66 -17.43 22.65
CA SER A 289 -6.61 -18.67 23.44
C SER A 289 -5.80 -19.80 22.79
N ASP A 290 -5.82 -19.93 21.46
CA ASP A 290 -5.10 -20.96 20.71
C ASP A 290 -4.71 -20.47 19.29
N PRO A 291 -3.75 -19.53 19.18
CA PRO A 291 -3.33 -18.99 17.88
C PRO A 291 -2.78 -20.04 16.92
N LYS A 292 -2.25 -21.16 17.43
CA LYS A 292 -1.73 -22.25 16.59
C LYS A 292 -2.84 -23.05 15.94
N ALA A 293 -3.95 -23.29 16.63
CA ALA A 293 -5.14 -23.86 16.00
C ALA A 293 -5.72 -22.92 14.93
N VAL A 294 -5.72 -21.61 15.16
CA VAL A 294 -6.14 -20.60 14.16
C VAL A 294 -5.26 -20.69 12.92
N GLU A 295 -3.94 -20.61 13.08
CA GLU A 295 -2.98 -20.68 11.97
C GLU A 295 -3.23 -21.93 11.12
N LYS A 296 -3.29 -23.11 11.75
CA LYS A 296 -3.53 -24.38 11.05
C LYS A 296 -4.84 -24.36 10.26
N ALA A 297 -5.93 -23.89 10.87
CA ALA A 297 -7.25 -23.87 10.23
C ALA A 297 -7.31 -22.84 9.07
N ALA A 298 -6.69 -21.68 9.24
CA ALA A 298 -6.62 -20.63 8.23
C ALA A 298 -5.81 -21.08 7.01
N ARG A 299 -4.64 -21.70 7.21
CA ARG A 299 -3.78 -22.21 6.12
C ARG A 299 -4.50 -23.29 5.31
N ALA A 300 -5.17 -24.24 5.97
CA ALA A 300 -6.00 -25.24 5.28
C ALA A 300 -7.12 -24.58 4.44
N SER A 301 -7.75 -23.53 4.95
CA SER A 301 -8.79 -22.78 4.22
C SER A 301 -8.22 -22.00 3.02
N MET A 302 -7.02 -21.43 3.15
CA MET A 302 -6.30 -20.77 2.06
C MET A 302 -5.92 -21.74 0.95
N ARG A 303 -5.54 -22.98 1.28
CA ARG A 303 -5.30 -24.04 0.29
C ARG A 303 -6.54 -24.28 -0.57
N GLU A 304 -7.71 -24.50 0.04
CA GLU A 304 -8.97 -24.71 -0.70
C GLU A 304 -9.39 -23.48 -1.53
N HIS A 305 -9.14 -22.26 -1.02
CA HIS A 305 -9.35 -21.03 -1.77
C HIS A 305 -8.48 -21.01 -3.04
N VAL A 306 -7.18 -21.28 -2.93
CA VAL A 306 -6.26 -21.30 -4.07
C VAL A 306 -6.60 -22.42 -5.05
N GLU A 307 -7.04 -23.59 -4.59
CA GLU A 307 -7.56 -24.65 -5.48
C GLU A 307 -8.71 -24.15 -6.37
N ALA A 308 -9.63 -23.34 -5.82
CA ALA A 308 -10.69 -22.72 -6.62
C ALA A 308 -10.17 -21.67 -7.61
N MET A 309 -9.17 -20.86 -7.22
CA MET A 309 -8.52 -19.91 -8.13
C MET A 309 -7.81 -20.62 -9.29
N ILE A 310 -7.16 -21.76 -9.02
CA ILE A 310 -6.55 -22.61 -10.06
C ILE A 310 -7.63 -23.17 -10.97
N ALA A 311 -8.76 -23.63 -10.45
CA ALA A 311 -9.86 -24.14 -11.29
C ALA A 311 -10.39 -23.06 -12.25
N PHE A 312 -10.47 -21.79 -11.82
CA PHE A 312 -10.80 -20.67 -12.72
C PHE A 312 -9.71 -20.43 -13.77
N TRP A 313 -8.44 -20.49 -13.37
CA TRP A 313 -7.30 -20.36 -14.27
C TRP A 313 -7.30 -21.44 -15.36
N GLU A 314 -7.52 -22.71 -14.97
CA GLU A 314 -7.62 -23.85 -15.89
C GLU A 314 -8.86 -23.76 -16.79
N ALA A 315 -9.92 -23.10 -16.34
CA ALA A 315 -11.07 -22.75 -17.15
C ALA A 315 -10.80 -21.56 -18.11
N GLY A 316 -9.56 -21.05 -18.19
CA GLY A 316 -9.15 -19.97 -19.09
C GLY A 316 -9.58 -18.57 -18.64
N ILE A 317 -9.89 -18.39 -17.35
CA ILE A 317 -10.18 -17.07 -16.78
C ILE A 317 -8.87 -16.45 -16.31
N PRO A 318 -8.55 -15.20 -16.69
CA PRO A 318 -7.42 -14.47 -16.12
C PRO A 318 -7.48 -14.45 -14.59
N THR A 319 -6.53 -15.15 -13.97
CA THR A 319 -6.38 -15.25 -12.52
C THR A 319 -5.02 -14.70 -12.12
N LEU A 320 -4.96 -13.91 -11.06
CA LEU A 320 -3.71 -13.34 -10.55
C LEU A 320 -3.67 -13.32 -9.02
N ASP A 321 -2.46 -13.35 -8.48
CA ASP A 321 -2.19 -13.02 -7.09
C ASP A 321 -1.95 -11.52 -6.92
N TYR A 322 -2.62 -10.93 -5.94
CA TYR A 322 -2.54 -9.48 -5.67
C TYR A 322 -1.68 -9.14 -4.46
N GLY A 323 -0.65 -9.94 -4.22
CA GLY A 323 0.45 -9.58 -3.34
C GLY A 323 0.19 -9.77 -1.85
N ASN A 324 -0.62 -10.76 -1.49
CA ASN A 324 -0.91 -11.15 -0.11
C ASN A 324 -0.27 -12.49 0.31
N ASN A 325 0.52 -13.10 -0.58
CA ASN A 325 1.25 -14.35 -0.36
C ASN A 325 0.37 -15.62 -0.23
N ILE A 326 -0.90 -15.57 -0.65
CA ILE A 326 -1.83 -16.70 -0.51
C ILE A 326 -1.35 -17.96 -1.25
N ARG A 327 -0.71 -17.80 -2.42
CA ARG A 327 -0.10 -18.91 -3.18
C ARG A 327 0.98 -19.64 -2.38
N GLN A 328 1.81 -18.91 -1.66
CA GLN A 328 2.86 -19.52 -0.83
C GLN A 328 2.25 -20.29 0.34
N VAL A 329 1.24 -19.73 0.99
CA VAL A 329 0.55 -20.44 2.08
C VAL A 329 -0.06 -21.74 1.57
N ALA A 330 -0.74 -21.72 0.43
CA ALA A 330 -1.30 -22.93 -0.17
C ALA A 330 -0.21 -23.95 -0.57
N LYS A 331 0.92 -23.48 -1.12
CA LYS A 331 2.08 -24.33 -1.43
C LYS A 331 2.64 -25.02 -0.19
N ASP A 332 2.80 -24.29 0.90
CA ASP A 332 3.28 -24.84 2.17
C ASP A 332 2.30 -25.90 2.74
N GLU A 333 1.01 -25.81 2.43
CA GLU A 333 -0.01 -26.82 2.75
C GLU A 333 -0.09 -27.96 1.71
N GLY A 334 0.91 -28.10 0.84
CA GLY A 334 1.06 -29.21 -0.09
C GLY A 334 0.33 -29.05 -1.43
N LEU A 335 -0.15 -27.85 -1.78
CA LEU A 335 -0.67 -27.58 -3.13
C LEU A 335 0.50 -27.29 -4.09
N GLU A 336 1.03 -28.35 -4.72
CA GLU A 336 2.24 -28.27 -5.56
C GLU A 336 2.14 -27.23 -6.69
N ASN A 337 0.96 -27.08 -7.28
CA ASN A 337 0.67 -26.16 -8.37
C ASN A 337 0.10 -24.80 -7.91
N ALA A 338 0.28 -24.41 -6.64
CA ALA A 338 -0.23 -23.13 -6.11
C ALA A 338 0.24 -21.87 -6.88
N PHE A 339 1.37 -21.96 -7.59
CA PHE A 339 1.92 -20.90 -8.44
C PHE A 339 1.54 -21.04 -9.92
N ALA A 340 0.47 -21.79 -10.24
CA ALA A 340 0.00 -21.96 -11.62
C ALA A 340 -0.45 -20.63 -12.28
N PHE A 341 -0.84 -19.64 -11.47
CA PHE A 341 -1.18 -18.29 -11.91
C PHE A 341 -0.16 -17.25 -11.38
N PRO A 342 0.11 -16.18 -12.14
CA PRO A 342 1.18 -15.23 -11.83
C PRO A 342 0.79 -14.20 -10.76
N GLY A 343 1.79 -13.56 -10.17
CA GLY A 343 1.59 -12.31 -9.44
C GLY A 343 1.28 -11.14 -10.38
N PHE A 344 0.56 -10.14 -9.89
CA PHE A 344 0.15 -8.99 -10.69
C PHE A 344 1.32 -8.14 -11.22
N VAL A 345 2.47 -8.14 -10.52
CA VAL A 345 3.62 -7.33 -10.94
C VAL A 345 4.31 -7.89 -12.18
N PRO A 346 4.78 -9.15 -12.21
CA PRO A 346 5.33 -9.73 -13.44
C PRO A 346 4.31 -9.74 -14.59
N ALA A 347 3.02 -9.91 -14.31
CA ALA A 347 1.98 -9.96 -15.33
C ALA A 347 1.64 -8.59 -15.94
N TYR A 348 1.57 -7.53 -15.13
CA TYR A 348 0.95 -6.26 -15.55
C TYR A 348 1.74 -5.01 -15.19
N ILE A 349 2.35 -4.92 -13.99
CA ILE A 349 2.89 -3.66 -13.47
C ILE A 349 4.36 -3.40 -13.79
N ARG A 350 5.18 -4.45 -13.97
CA ARG A 350 6.63 -4.30 -14.14
C ARG A 350 7.08 -3.32 -15.24
N PRO A 351 6.40 -3.22 -16.41
CA PRO A 351 6.75 -2.21 -17.41
C PRO A 351 6.69 -0.76 -16.87
N LEU A 352 5.78 -0.46 -15.95
CA LEU A 352 5.72 0.84 -15.26
C LEU A 352 6.94 1.04 -14.36
N PHE A 353 7.31 0.03 -13.58
CA PHE A 353 8.50 0.08 -12.72
C PHE A 353 9.80 0.27 -13.50
N CYS A 354 9.91 -0.28 -14.71
CA CYS A 354 11.07 -0.06 -15.57
C CYS A 354 11.30 1.42 -15.91
N ARG A 355 10.26 2.27 -15.82
CA ARG A 355 10.35 3.73 -16.02
C ARG A 355 10.31 4.54 -14.72
N GLY A 356 10.46 3.86 -13.57
CA GLY A 356 10.35 4.46 -12.23
C GLY A 356 8.93 4.90 -11.86
N ILE A 357 7.91 4.51 -12.63
CA ILE A 357 6.50 4.84 -12.37
C ILE A 357 6.00 3.94 -11.24
N GLY A 358 5.41 4.52 -10.21
CA GLY A 358 4.89 3.81 -9.05
C GLY A 358 4.01 4.70 -8.17
N PRO A 359 3.60 4.26 -6.97
CA PRO A 359 2.56 4.88 -6.16
C PRO A 359 3.00 6.17 -5.43
N PHE A 360 3.47 7.13 -6.21
CA PHE A 360 3.76 8.49 -5.79
C PHE A 360 2.49 9.18 -5.28
N ARG A 361 2.60 9.84 -4.12
CA ARG A 361 1.46 10.45 -3.43
C ARG A 361 1.87 11.71 -2.70
N TRP A 362 0.89 12.55 -2.40
CA TRP A 362 1.07 13.68 -1.51
C TRP A 362 -0.15 13.90 -0.61
N ALA A 363 0.04 14.59 0.51
CA ALA A 363 -1.02 15.00 1.42
C ALA A 363 -0.87 16.48 1.81
N ALA A 364 -1.98 17.20 1.83
CA ALA A 364 -2.03 18.61 2.18
C ALA A 364 -2.11 18.77 3.70
N LEU A 365 -1.02 19.24 4.34
CA LEU A 365 -0.99 19.39 5.81
C LEU A 365 -1.97 20.45 6.32
N SER A 366 -2.44 21.34 5.46
CA SER A 366 -3.50 22.31 5.77
C SER A 366 -4.78 21.62 6.23
N GLY A 367 -5.05 20.39 5.75
CA GLY A 367 -6.35 19.73 5.88
C GLY A 367 -7.38 20.20 4.86
N ASP A 368 -7.00 21.08 3.94
CA ASP A 368 -7.92 21.72 3.02
C ASP A 368 -7.95 20.98 1.66
N PRO A 369 -9.12 20.50 1.20
CA PRO A 369 -9.22 19.76 -0.05
C PRO A 369 -8.88 20.60 -1.28
N GLU A 370 -9.01 21.93 -1.22
CA GLU A 370 -8.65 22.81 -2.33
C GLU A 370 -7.16 22.77 -2.66
N ASP A 371 -6.29 22.49 -1.67
CA ASP A 371 -4.86 22.31 -1.92
C ASP A 371 -4.60 21.08 -2.81
N ILE A 372 -5.40 20.01 -2.64
CA ILE A 372 -5.34 18.84 -3.52
C ILE A 372 -5.90 19.17 -4.90
N TYR A 373 -7.01 19.88 -5.02
CA TYR A 373 -7.54 20.23 -6.34
C TYR A 373 -6.61 21.17 -7.14
N LYS A 374 -5.91 22.08 -6.46
CA LYS A 374 -4.88 22.91 -7.08
C LYS A 374 -3.68 22.09 -7.54
N THR A 375 -3.22 21.14 -6.73
CA THR A 375 -2.14 20.24 -7.15
C THR A 375 -2.57 19.32 -8.28
N ASP A 376 -3.81 18.82 -8.31
CA ASP A 376 -4.38 18.07 -9.45
C ASP A 376 -4.32 18.91 -10.74
N ALA A 377 -4.73 20.19 -10.68
CA ALA A 377 -4.64 21.11 -11.82
C ALA A 377 -3.19 21.35 -12.27
N LYS A 378 -2.26 21.54 -11.31
CA LYS A 378 -0.83 21.70 -11.61
C LYS A 378 -0.22 20.47 -12.26
N VAL A 379 -0.62 19.26 -11.85
CA VAL A 379 -0.16 18.02 -12.49
C VAL A 379 -0.59 18.00 -13.95
N LYS A 380 -1.84 18.37 -14.25
CA LYS A 380 -2.32 18.42 -15.65
C LYS A 380 -1.55 19.44 -16.49
N GLU A 381 -1.27 20.61 -15.93
CA GLU A 381 -0.46 21.65 -16.57
C GLU A 381 0.96 21.17 -16.91
N LEU A 382 1.60 20.41 -16.00
CA LEU A 382 2.98 19.94 -16.16
C LEU A 382 3.12 18.67 -17.01
N THR A 383 2.01 17.99 -17.29
CA THR A 383 1.96 16.75 -18.08
C THR A 383 1.03 16.89 -19.31
N PRO A 384 1.21 17.92 -20.15
CA PRO A 384 0.34 18.14 -21.29
C PRO A 384 0.38 16.93 -22.24
N GLY A 385 -0.79 16.46 -22.66
CA GLY A 385 -0.93 15.31 -23.56
C GLY A 385 -1.00 13.94 -22.89
N ASN A 386 -0.78 13.82 -21.57
CA ASN A 386 -0.98 12.56 -20.85
C ASN A 386 -2.46 12.33 -20.51
N THR A 387 -3.24 11.95 -21.51
CA THR A 387 -4.70 11.80 -21.39
C THR A 387 -5.12 10.74 -20.36
N HIS A 388 -4.35 9.66 -20.23
CA HIS A 388 -4.59 8.60 -19.23
C HIS A 388 -4.46 9.15 -17.81
N LEU A 389 -3.37 9.89 -17.53
CA LEU A 389 -3.16 10.51 -16.23
C LEU A 389 -4.21 11.59 -15.92
N HIS A 390 -4.63 12.37 -16.91
CA HIS A 390 -5.64 13.41 -16.71
C HIS A 390 -7.00 12.78 -16.39
N HIS A 391 -7.36 11.70 -17.09
CA HIS A 391 -8.56 10.92 -16.82
C HIS A 391 -8.52 10.29 -15.42
N TRP A 392 -7.37 9.76 -14.99
CA TRP A 392 -7.15 9.30 -13.62
C TRP A 392 -7.49 10.40 -12.61
N LEU A 393 -6.96 11.62 -12.78
CA LEU A 393 -7.21 12.74 -11.87
C LEU A 393 -8.69 13.19 -11.87
N ASP A 394 -9.35 13.17 -13.02
CA ASP A 394 -10.80 13.47 -13.11
C ASP A 394 -11.62 12.45 -12.32
N MET A 395 -11.39 11.15 -12.56
CA MET A 395 -12.09 10.12 -11.79
C MET A 395 -11.74 10.16 -10.30
N ALA A 396 -10.48 10.43 -9.96
CA ALA A 396 -10.03 10.55 -8.58
C ALA A 396 -10.68 11.74 -7.87
N ARG A 397 -11.04 12.81 -8.59
CA ARG A 397 -11.82 13.92 -8.03
C ARG A 397 -13.29 13.55 -7.85
N ASP A 398 -13.88 12.88 -8.83
CA ASP A 398 -15.32 12.60 -8.84
C ASP A 398 -15.72 11.45 -7.92
N ARG A 399 -14.86 10.43 -7.79
CA ARG A 399 -15.20 9.15 -7.14
C ARG A 399 -14.54 8.94 -5.78
N ILE A 400 -13.34 9.46 -5.55
CA ILE A 400 -12.58 9.19 -4.32
C ILE A 400 -12.95 10.22 -3.25
N ALA A 401 -13.52 9.76 -2.14
CA ALA A 401 -13.65 10.57 -0.93
C ALA A 401 -12.29 10.67 -0.20
N PHE A 402 -11.92 11.87 0.25
CA PHE A 402 -10.76 12.01 1.13
C PHE A 402 -11.01 11.35 2.49
N GLN A 403 -9.94 10.82 3.08
CA GLN A 403 -9.91 10.19 4.40
C GLN A 403 -8.81 10.88 5.23
N GLY A 404 -9.15 11.51 6.35
CA GLY A 404 -8.20 12.29 7.15
C GLY A 404 -7.72 13.55 6.43
N LEU A 405 -6.40 13.79 6.38
CA LEU A 405 -5.81 14.85 5.55
C LEU A 405 -6.14 14.58 4.08
N PRO A 406 -6.64 15.57 3.32
CA PRO A 406 -6.77 15.45 1.88
C PRO A 406 -5.43 15.04 1.25
N ALA A 407 -5.48 14.00 0.44
CA ALA A 407 -4.32 13.39 -0.16
C ALA A 407 -4.65 12.89 -1.56
N ARG A 408 -3.62 12.71 -2.39
CA ARG A 408 -3.75 12.22 -3.76
C ARG A 408 -2.71 11.15 -4.02
N ILE A 409 -3.16 10.06 -4.65
CA ILE A 409 -2.28 9.08 -5.33
C ILE A 409 -2.23 9.45 -6.82
N CYS A 410 -1.03 9.41 -7.40
CA CYS A 410 -0.80 9.78 -8.79
C CYS A 410 0.49 9.14 -9.30
N TRP A 411 0.36 8.05 -10.05
CA TRP A 411 1.50 7.27 -10.53
C TRP A 411 2.28 8.03 -11.60
N VAL A 412 3.49 8.45 -11.25
CA VAL A 412 4.43 9.15 -12.14
C VAL A 412 5.84 8.63 -11.95
N GLY A 413 6.65 8.76 -13.01
CA GLY A 413 7.96 8.12 -13.13
C GLY A 413 9.16 9.02 -12.90
N LEU A 414 10.33 8.46 -13.23
CA LEU A 414 11.59 9.19 -13.25
C LEU A 414 11.49 10.38 -14.20
N GLY A 415 11.82 11.56 -13.68
CA GLY A 415 11.73 12.82 -14.40
C GLY A 415 10.48 13.63 -14.07
N ASP A 416 9.35 13.02 -13.75
CA ASP A 416 8.13 13.77 -13.41
C ASP A 416 7.99 14.01 -11.90
N ARG A 417 8.40 13.06 -11.06
CA ARG A 417 8.32 13.21 -9.59
C ARG A 417 9.01 14.48 -9.08
N HIS A 418 10.25 14.75 -9.50
CA HIS A 418 10.97 15.95 -9.07
C HIS A 418 10.34 17.24 -9.64
N ARG A 419 9.87 17.24 -10.90
CA ARG A 419 9.18 18.40 -11.51
C ARG A 419 7.93 18.76 -10.72
N LEU A 420 7.12 17.77 -10.37
CA LEU A 420 5.92 17.96 -9.56
C LEU A 420 6.26 18.44 -8.15
N GLY A 421 7.23 17.80 -7.48
CA GLY A 421 7.62 18.22 -6.13
C GLY A 421 8.17 19.65 -6.07
N LEU A 422 8.97 20.05 -7.06
CA LEU A 422 9.46 21.43 -7.18
C LEU A 422 8.32 22.42 -7.41
N ALA A 423 7.35 22.07 -8.25
CA ALA A 423 6.17 22.90 -8.49
C ALA A 423 5.29 23.02 -7.24
N PHE A 424 5.07 21.93 -6.50
CA PHE A 424 4.31 21.98 -5.26
C PHE A 424 5.02 22.84 -4.21
N ASN A 425 6.34 22.72 -4.09
CA ASN A 425 7.12 23.60 -3.22
C ASN A 425 6.97 25.08 -3.61
N GLU A 426 6.97 25.39 -4.91
CA GLU A 426 6.71 26.74 -5.40
C GLU A 426 5.31 27.24 -5.02
N MET A 427 4.29 26.39 -5.16
CA MET A 427 2.92 26.73 -4.81
C MET A 427 2.74 26.95 -3.30
N VAL A 428 3.53 26.28 -2.46
CA VAL A 428 3.58 26.59 -1.02
C VAL A 428 4.25 27.94 -0.80
N ARG A 429 5.39 28.20 -1.45
CA ARG A 429 6.15 29.45 -1.32
C ARG A 429 5.34 30.69 -1.68
N ASN A 430 4.56 30.62 -2.75
CA ASN A 430 3.78 31.75 -3.25
C ASN A 430 2.38 31.87 -2.61
N GLY A 431 2.02 30.96 -1.70
CA GLY A 431 0.73 30.94 -1.00
C GLY A 431 -0.45 30.41 -1.83
N GLU A 432 -0.21 29.83 -3.00
CA GLU A 432 -1.23 29.11 -3.76
C GLU A 432 -1.75 27.90 -2.97
N LEU A 433 -0.87 27.19 -2.26
CA LEU A 433 -1.24 26.17 -1.26
C LEU A 433 -1.20 26.76 0.15
N LYS A 434 -2.20 26.41 0.97
CA LYS A 434 -2.43 27.06 2.29
C LYS A 434 -1.42 26.66 3.36
N ALA A 435 -0.76 25.51 3.20
CA ALA A 435 0.30 25.03 4.07
C ALA A 435 1.21 24.07 3.29
N PRO A 436 2.36 23.66 3.86
CA PRO A 436 3.22 22.64 3.27
C PRO A 436 2.51 21.34 2.91
N VAL A 437 3.03 20.65 1.90
CA VAL A 437 2.57 19.33 1.49
C VAL A 437 3.66 18.30 1.76
N VAL A 438 3.25 17.12 2.22
CA VAL A 438 4.16 15.97 2.30
C VAL A 438 4.07 15.19 1.01
N ILE A 439 5.22 14.76 0.49
CA ILE A 439 5.34 13.98 -0.73
C ILE A 439 6.02 12.66 -0.36
N GLY A 440 5.38 11.55 -0.70
CA GLY A 440 5.93 10.22 -0.41
C GLY A 440 5.37 9.18 -1.36
N ARG A 441 5.39 7.93 -0.91
CA ARG A 441 4.90 6.78 -1.67
C ARG A 441 4.64 5.59 -0.76
N ASP A 442 4.08 4.54 -1.33
CA ASP A 442 4.17 3.21 -0.74
C ASP A 442 5.64 2.72 -0.72
N HIS A 443 5.91 1.66 0.05
CA HIS A 443 7.18 0.94 -0.02
C HIS A 443 7.21 -0.01 -1.22
N LEU A 444 6.03 -0.37 -1.77
CA LEU A 444 5.89 -0.90 -3.12
C LEU A 444 6.25 0.21 -4.11
N ASP A 445 7.44 0.15 -4.68
CA ASP A 445 7.86 1.01 -5.78
C ASP A 445 9.05 0.36 -6.50
N SER A 446 9.34 0.84 -7.70
CA SER A 446 10.32 0.29 -8.63
C SER A 446 11.70 -0.03 -8.02
N GLY A 447 12.21 0.79 -7.09
CA GLY A 447 13.55 0.64 -6.51
C GLY A 447 13.59 0.28 -5.04
N SER A 448 12.42 0.16 -4.39
CA SER A 448 12.36 0.21 -2.93
C SER A 448 11.92 -1.09 -2.27
N VAL A 449 11.83 -2.20 -3.00
CA VAL A 449 11.36 -3.48 -2.45
C VAL A 449 12.05 -4.67 -3.13
N ALA A 450 12.37 -5.66 -2.31
CA ALA A 450 12.64 -7.03 -2.73
C ALA A 450 11.56 -7.93 -2.13
N SER A 451 10.78 -8.60 -2.99
CA SER A 451 9.71 -9.53 -2.60
C SER A 451 9.47 -10.58 -3.71
N PRO A 452 10.07 -11.78 -3.58
CA PRO A 452 10.02 -12.82 -4.62
C PRO A 452 8.63 -13.36 -4.95
N ASN A 453 7.64 -13.16 -4.07
CA ASN A 453 6.26 -13.59 -4.30
C ASN A 453 5.34 -12.42 -4.70
N ARG A 454 5.91 -11.25 -5.04
CA ARG A 454 5.16 -10.05 -5.41
C ARG A 454 5.95 -9.14 -6.35
N GLU A 455 6.58 -8.07 -5.87
CA GLU A 455 7.16 -7.03 -6.77
C GLU A 455 8.33 -7.53 -7.61
N THR A 456 9.13 -8.43 -7.04
CA THR A 456 10.33 -8.97 -7.68
C THR A 456 10.17 -10.42 -8.09
N GLU A 457 8.92 -10.91 -8.18
CA GLU A 457 8.63 -12.26 -8.65
C GLU A 457 9.02 -12.46 -10.12
N SER A 458 9.83 -13.48 -10.42
CA SER A 458 10.27 -13.80 -11.78
C SER A 458 11.00 -12.63 -12.43
N MET A 459 12.05 -12.11 -11.80
CA MET A 459 12.96 -11.16 -12.47
C MET A 459 13.62 -11.85 -13.67
N LYS A 460 13.86 -11.10 -14.76
CA LYS A 460 14.40 -11.63 -16.03
C LYS A 460 15.74 -12.36 -15.85
N ASP A 461 16.54 -11.93 -14.89
CA ASP A 461 17.86 -12.47 -14.54
C ASP A 461 17.86 -13.41 -13.32
N GLY A 462 16.68 -13.66 -12.71
CA GLY A 462 16.54 -14.47 -11.50
C GLY A 462 16.95 -13.76 -10.20
N SER A 463 17.13 -12.44 -10.20
CA SER A 463 17.53 -11.64 -9.02
C SER A 463 16.40 -11.39 -7.99
N ASP A 464 15.35 -12.20 -8.01
CA ASP A 464 14.12 -12.03 -7.24
C ASP A 464 14.36 -11.71 -5.75
N ALA A 465 15.29 -12.43 -5.12
CA ALA A 465 15.57 -12.37 -3.69
C ALA A 465 16.70 -11.39 -3.29
N VAL A 466 17.30 -10.67 -4.25
CA VAL A 466 18.38 -9.71 -3.94
C VAL A 466 17.81 -8.49 -3.21
N SER A 467 18.11 -8.37 -1.92
CA SER A 467 17.58 -7.33 -1.04
C SER A 467 18.54 -6.16 -0.77
N ASP A 468 19.65 -6.08 -1.50
CA ASP A 468 20.56 -4.93 -1.44
C ASP A 468 19.86 -3.64 -1.91
N TRP A 469 19.02 -3.74 -2.94
CA TRP A 469 18.34 -2.61 -3.58
C TRP A 469 17.49 -1.75 -2.62
N PRO A 470 16.55 -2.30 -1.83
CA PRO A 470 15.79 -1.49 -0.86
C PRO A 470 16.69 -0.87 0.23
N LEU A 471 17.77 -1.54 0.64
CA LEU A 471 18.73 -0.98 1.60
C LEU A 471 19.44 0.24 1.00
N LEU A 472 19.95 0.10 -0.23
CA LEU A 472 20.57 1.20 -0.98
C LEU A 472 19.60 2.35 -1.24
N ASN A 473 18.33 2.06 -1.55
CA ASN A 473 17.30 3.08 -1.70
C ASN A 473 17.12 3.90 -0.41
N ALA A 474 17.04 3.27 0.76
CA ALA A 474 16.91 3.98 2.04
C ALA A 474 18.17 4.80 2.37
N LEU A 475 19.36 4.23 2.17
CA LEU A 475 20.62 4.93 2.40
C LEU A 475 20.75 6.16 1.48
N LEU A 476 20.41 6.01 0.20
CA LEU A 476 20.47 7.10 -0.77
C LEU A 476 19.43 8.17 -0.49
N ASN A 477 18.21 7.82 -0.10
CA ASN A 477 17.19 8.79 0.32
C ASN A 477 17.61 9.56 1.57
N THR A 478 18.29 8.89 2.51
CA THR A 478 18.89 9.53 3.69
C THR A 478 19.97 10.53 3.29
N ALA A 479 20.90 10.13 2.40
CA ALA A 479 21.96 10.98 1.89
C ALA A 479 21.45 12.14 1.01
N SER A 480 20.32 11.95 0.33
CA SER A 480 19.73 12.94 -0.57
C SER A 480 18.96 14.04 0.16
N GLY A 481 18.45 13.72 1.37
CA GLY A 481 17.77 14.66 2.27
C GLY A 481 16.25 14.51 2.32
N ALA A 482 15.73 13.28 2.32
CA ALA A 482 14.31 13.06 2.66
C ALA A 482 14.02 13.54 4.09
N THR A 483 12.77 13.94 4.39
CA THR A 483 12.39 14.39 5.75
C THR A 483 12.31 13.22 6.72
N TRP A 484 11.81 12.06 6.29
CA TRP A 484 11.99 10.80 7.00
C TRP A 484 12.18 9.62 6.05
N VAL A 485 12.93 8.63 6.54
CA VAL A 485 13.25 7.40 5.80
C VAL A 485 12.97 6.20 6.67
N SER A 486 12.51 5.11 6.06
CA SER A 486 12.15 3.89 6.77
C SER A 486 12.66 2.63 6.07
N LEU A 487 13.10 1.66 6.85
CA LEU A 487 13.44 0.30 6.43
C LEU A 487 12.60 -0.71 7.19
N HIS A 488 11.75 -1.41 6.45
CA HIS A 488 10.79 -2.36 7.01
C HIS A 488 11.00 -3.75 6.41
N HIS A 489 10.51 -4.75 7.14
CA HIS A 489 10.56 -6.15 6.74
C HIS A 489 9.17 -6.80 6.82
N GLY A 490 8.87 -7.62 5.81
CA GLY A 490 7.69 -8.46 5.68
C GLY A 490 6.39 -7.75 5.32
N GLY A 491 6.41 -6.50 4.86
CA GLY A 491 5.20 -5.75 4.50
C GLY A 491 4.43 -6.37 3.33
N GLY A 492 3.15 -6.65 3.59
CA GLY A 492 2.16 -7.17 2.65
C GLY A 492 2.29 -8.66 2.29
N VAL A 493 3.49 -9.25 2.27
CA VAL A 493 3.68 -10.71 2.07
C VAL A 493 4.02 -11.48 3.35
N GLY A 494 4.19 -10.80 4.48
CA GLY A 494 4.45 -11.41 5.79
C GLY A 494 5.93 -11.61 6.10
N MET A 495 6.22 -12.02 7.34
CA MET A 495 7.59 -12.20 7.85
C MET A 495 8.38 -13.18 6.98
N GLY A 496 9.60 -12.78 6.59
CA GLY A 496 10.53 -13.60 5.81
C GLY A 496 10.46 -13.41 4.30
N PHE A 497 9.42 -12.73 3.78
CA PHE A 497 9.14 -12.69 2.34
C PHE A 497 9.39 -11.34 1.67
N SER A 498 9.74 -10.29 2.42
CA SER A 498 10.12 -9.01 1.80
C SER A 498 11.00 -8.12 2.67
N GLN A 499 11.83 -7.32 2.02
CA GLN A 499 12.55 -6.18 2.61
C GLN A 499 12.29 -4.95 1.75
N HIS A 500 12.00 -3.82 2.37
CA HIS A 500 11.59 -2.64 1.60
C HIS A 500 11.75 -1.31 2.35
N ALA A 501 11.91 -0.25 1.57
CA ALA A 501 12.17 1.10 2.04
C ALA A 501 11.03 2.07 1.71
N GLY A 502 10.78 3.00 2.64
CA GLY A 502 9.88 4.12 2.45
C GLY A 502 10.62 5.44 2.61
N MET A 503 10.18 6.45 1.88
CA MET A 503 10.70 7.81 1.98
C MET A 503 9.55 8.81 1.94
N VAL A 504 9.71 9.92 2.66
CA VAL A 504 8.81 11.07 2.57
C VAL A 504 9.62 12.35 2.70
N ILE A 505 9.23 13.37 1.93
CA ILE A 505 9.83 14.69 1.95
C ILE A 505 8.76 15.78 2.09
N CYS A 506 9.02 16.76 2.94
CA CYS A 506 8.17 17.93 3.16
C CYS A 506 8.55 19.03 2.15
N ALA A 507 7.57 19.48 1.37
CA ALA A 507 7.67 20.67 0.53
C ALA A 507 7.12 21.86 1.30
N ASP A 508 8.01 22.60 1.97
CA ASP A 508 7.67 23.69 2.89
C ASP A 508 7.81 25.09 2.27
N GLY A 509 8.11 25.18 0.97
CA GLY A 509 8.27 26.43 0.23
C GLY A 509 9.66 27.04 0.33
N THR A 510 10.59 26.44 1.08
CA THR A 510 11.95 26.97 1.23
C THR A 510 12.87 26.57 0.07
N ASP A 511 13.94 27.35 -0.13
CA ASP A 511 15.01 26.98 -1.07
C ASP A 511 15.80 25.74 -0.59
N ASP A 512 15.80 25.48 0.72
CA ASP A 512 16.40 24.30 1.31
C ASP A 512 15.61 23.03 0.94
N ALA A 513 14.28 23.08 1.08
CA ALA A 513 13.41 22.01 0.60
C ALA A 513 13.52 21.82 -0.92
N LYS A 514 13.60 22.90 -1.70
CA LYS A 514 13.82 22.84 -3.15
C LYS A 514 15.05 22.00 -3.50
N ARG A 515 16.21 22.26 -2.87
CA ARG A 515 17.45 21.50 -3.12
C ARG A 515 17.33 20.02 -2.73
N ARG A 516 16.66 19.72 -1.62
CA ARG A 516 16.42 18.34 -1.19
C ARG A 516 15.47 17.60 -2.14
N ILE A 517 14.35 18.23 -2.51
CA ILE A 517 13.35 17.68 -3.44
C ILE A 517 13.96 17.33 -4.79
N GLU A 518 14.79 18.22 -5.34
CA GLU A 518 15.48 18.00 -6.62
C GLU A 518 16.30 16.70 -6.61
N ARG A 519 17.08 16.46 -5.55
CA ARG A 519 17.89 15.24 -5.40
C ARG A 519 17.03 14.02 -5.09
N VAL A 520 16.19 14.13 -4.08
CA VAL A 520 15.45 13.01 -3.50
C VAL A 520 14.45 12.43 -4.51
N LEU A 521 13.64 13.28 -5.14
CA LEU A 521 12.61 12.82 -6.10
C LEU A 521 13.18 12.51 -7.49
N TRP A 522 14.47 12.74 -7.70
CA TRP A 522 15.22 12.17 -8.82
C TRP A 522 15.81 10.81 -8.45
N ASN A 523 16.57 10.75 -7.37
CA ASN A 523 17.32 9.58 -6.94
C ASN A 523 16.39 8.41 -6.58
N ASP A 524 15.29 8.66 -5.88
CA ASP A 524 14.35 7.62 -5.46
C ASP A 524 13.81 6.77 -6.62
N PRO A 525 13.11 7.34 -7.64
CA PRO A 525 12.69 6.56 -8.80
C PRO A 525 13.87 6.12 -9.68
N ALA A 526 14.99 6.85 -9.71
CA ALA A 526 16.18 6.44 -10.47
C ALA A 526 16.78 5.14 -9.95
N THR A 527 16.71 4.86 -8.64
CA THR A 527 17.14 3.55 -8.12
C THR A 527 16.30 2.40 -8.66
N GLY A 528 15.02 2.64 -8.97
CA GLY A 528 14.17 1.64 -9.60
C GLY A 528 14.49 1.39 -11.07
N VAL A 529 14.77 2.46 -11.82
CA VAL A 529 15.27 2.34 -13.20
C VAL A 529 16.63 1.63 -13.21
N MET A 530 17.54 1.99 -12.31
CA MET A 530 18.83 1.30 -12.12
C MET A 530 18.64 -0.20 -11.88
N ARG A 531 17.83 -0.57 -10.89
CA ARG A 531 17.59 -1.97 -10.51
C ARG A 531 17.05 -2.81 -11.68
N HIS A 532 16.10 -2.27 -12.45
CA HIS A 532 15.53 -2.99 -13.57
C HIS A 532 16.45 -2.99 -14.81
N ALA A 533 17.26 -1.95 -14.99
CA ALA A 533 18.28 -1.93 -16.04
C ALA A 533 19.37 -2.97 -15.75
N ASP A 534 19.78 -3.10 -14.49
CA ASP A 534 20.73 -4.12 -14.01
C ASP A 534 20.21 -5.54 -14.30
N ALA A 535 18.94 -5.79 -14.02
CA ALA A 535 18.26 -7.05 -14.34
C ALA A 535 18.01 -7.28 -15.86
N GLY A 536 18.49 -6.39 -16.73
CA GLY A 536 18.46 -6.56 -18.19
C GLY A 536 17.12 -6.25 -18.87
N TYR A 537 16.24 -5.45 -18.24
CA TYR A 537 15.02 -4.97 -18.89
C TYR A 537 15.35 -3.81 -19.84
N GLU A 538 15.15 -4.02 -21.15
CA GLU A 538 15.44 -3.04 -22.20
C GLU A 538 14.72 -1.70 -21.97
N ILE A 539 13.45 -1.73 -21.54
CA ILE A 539 12.66 -0.54 -21.19
C ILE A 539 13.37 0.32 -20.14
N ALA A 540 14.00 -0.31 -19.14
CA ALA A 540 14.71 0.39 -18.07
C ALA A 540 16.07 0.92 -18.54
N ILE A 541 16.78 0.16 -19.38
CA ILE A 541 18.04 0.61 -19.99
C ILE A 541 17.79 1.84 -20.88
N ASP A 542 16.73 1.81 -21.68
CA ASP A 542 16.35 2.94 -22.53
C ASP A 542 15.92 4.15 -21.69
N CYS A 543 15.13 3.94 -20.63
CA CYS A 543 14.80 5.01 -19.69
C CYS A 543 16.05 5.61 -19.02
N ALA A 544 17.03 4.78 -18.64
CA ALA A 544 18.28 5.24 -18.07
C ALA A 544 19.07 6.12 -19.06
N ARG A 545 19.14 5.73 -20.34
CA ARG A 545 19.76 6.55 -21.40
C ARG A 545 19.00 7.85 -21.66
N GLU A 546 17.67 7.78 -21.78
CA GLU A 546 16.79 8.94 -21.98
C GLU A 546 16.96 9.99 -20.87
N LYS A 547 17.15 9.53 -19.63
CA LYS A 547 17.27 10.39 -18.45
C LYS A 547 18.71 10.71 -18.07
N GLY A 548 19.70 10.21 -18.81
CA GLY A 548 21.12 10.47 -18.57
C GLY A 548 21.59 9.94 -17.21
N LEU A 549 21.10 8.78 -16.77
CA LEU A 549 21.58 8.15 -15.54
C LEU A 549 23.02 7.68 -15.70
N ASN A 550 23.86 7.93 -14.70
CA ASN A 550 25.21 7.39 -14.63
C ASN A 550 25.15 5.99 -14.00
N LEU A 551 25.21 4.95 -14.84
CA LEU A 551 25.16 3.54 -14.44
C LEU A 551 26.43 2.82 -14.90
N PRO A 552 27.55 2.90 -14.14
CA PRO A 552 28.88 2.50 -14.64
C PRO A 552 29.00 1.04 -15.10
N GLY A 553 28.26 0.13 -14.46
CA GLY A 553 28.25 -1.30 -14.82
C GLY A 553 27.36 -1.64 -16.02
N ILE A 554 26.56 -0.68 -16.52
CA ILE A 554 25.50 -0.92 -17.50
C ILE A 554 25.72 -0.06 -18.77
N LEU A 555 25.97 1.24 -18.60
CA LEU A 555 26.04 2.22 -19.70
C LEU A 555 27.47 2.64 -20.07
N GLY A 556 28.48 2.22 -19.30
CA GLY A 556 29.86 2.74 -19.39
C GLY A 556 30.03 4.03 -18.60
#